data_AF-A0A0C2FBM1-F1
#
_entry.id   AF-A0A0C2FBM1-F1
#
_cell.length_a   1.000
_cell.length_b   1.000
_cell.length_c   1.000
_cell.angle_alpha   90.00
_cell.angle_beta   90.00
_cell.angle_gamma   90.00
#
_symmetry.space_group_name_H-M   'P 1'
#
loop_
_entity.id
_entity.type
_entity.pdbx_description
1 polymer ?
#
loop_
_entity_poly.entity_id
_entity_poly.type
_entity_poly.pdbx_seq_one_letter_code
_entity_poly.pdbx_strand_id
1 'polypeptide(L)'
;MDPTHDQWKQICEVIKRRNLFTFFDIAYQGFASGSPDADAWAVRYFVEQGMEMLIAQSFAKNFGLYNERVGNLCLVVKDPSVLPGYKSQMSLIIRANWSNPPAHGARVVHKVLTTPEMRKQWDGAIQ
;
A
#
# COMPACT_ATOMS: atom_id res chain seq x y z
N MET A 1 7.29 -15.71 8.44
CA MET A 1 7.52 -14.87 9.64
C MET A 1 7.88 -13.49 9.16
N ASP A 2 7.17 -12.46 9.62
CA ASP A 2 7.51 -11.07 9.37
C ASP A 2 8.67 -10.65 10.29
N PRO A 3 9.63 -9.81 9.85
CA PRO A 3 10.67 -9.31 10.73
C PRO A 3 10.08 -8.54 11.92
N THR A 4 10.74 -8.67 13.08
CA THR A 4 10.44 -7.83 14.24
C THR A 4 10.73 -6.36 13.93
N HIS A 5 10.18 -5.43 14.71
CA HIS A 5 10.44 -3.99 14.54
C HIS A 5 11.94 -3.66 14.56
N ASP A 6 12.73 -4.29 15.44
CA ASP A 6 14.17 -4.03 15.49
C ASP A 6 14.92 -4.61 14.28
N GLN A 7 14.48 -5.75 13.74
CA GLN A 7 14.99 -6.26 12.47
C GLN A 7 14.62 -5.35 11.30
N TRP A 8 13.40 -4.82 11.27
CA TRP A 8 12.98 -3.83 10.26
C TRP A 8 13.83 -2.56 10.31
N LYS A 9 14.19 -2.07 11.50
CA LYS A 9 15.13 -0.94 11.66
C LYS A 9 16.49 -1.27 11.06
N GLN A 10 17.04 -2.46 11.35
CA GLN A 10 18.32 -2.89 10.79
C GLN A 10 18.27 -3.01 9.25
N ILE A 11 17.17 -3.54 8.70
CA ILE A 11 16.94 -3.62 7.25
C ILE A 11 16.92 -2.21 6.63
N CYS A 12 16.18 -1.27 7.24
CA CYS A 12 16.12 0.11 6.79
C CYS A 12 17.52 0.76 6.73
N GLU A 13 18.34 0.56 7.76
CA GLU A 13 19.71 1.09 7.80
C GLU A 13 20.60 0.50 6.70
N VAL A 14 20.45 -0.80 6.40
CA VAL A 14 21.18 -1.42 5.27
C VAL A 14 20.75 -0.80 3.93
N ILE A 15 19.44 -0.65 3.72
CA ILE A 15 18.87 -0.07 2.49
C ILE A 15 19.35 1.37 2.30
N LYS A 16 19.31 2.20 3.36
CA LYS A 16 19.85 3.57 3.34
C LYS A 16 21.34 3.60 3.00
N ARG A 17 22.16 2.84 3.74
CA ARG A 17 23.62 2.80 3.55
C ARG A 17 24.00 2.37 2.13
N ARG A 18 23.18 1.53 1.49
CA ARG A 18 23.40 1.02 0.14
C ARG A 18 22.67 1.82 -0.94
N ASN A 19 21.96 2.89 -0.57
CA ASN A 19 21.15 3.72 -1.46
C ASN A 19 20.21 2.89 -2.36
N LEU A 20 19.49 1.93 -1.76
CA LEU A 20 18.56 1.06 -2.47
C LEU A 20 17.17 1.69 -2.56
N PHE A 21 16.54 1.58 -3.73
CA PHE A 21 15.14 1.96 -3.90
C PHE A 21 14.23 0.84 -3.37
N THR A 22 13.29 1.19 -2.48
CA THR A 22 12.45 0.20 -1.80
C THR A 22 11.12 -0.02 -2.52
N PHE A 23 10.69 -1.27 -2.59
CA PHE A 23 9.37 -1.66 -3.07
C PHE A 23 8.71 -2.54 -2.00
N PHE A 24 7.58 -2.10 -1.44
CA PHE A 24 6.75 -2.89 -0.53
C PHE A 24 5.58 -3.57 -1.27
N ASP A 25 5.34 -4.83 -0.96
CA ASP A 25 4.12 -5.56 -1.33
C ASP A 25 3.28 -5.78 -0.06
N ILE A 26 2.08 -5.19 -0.03
CA ILE A 26 1.16 -5.21 1.09
C ILE A 26 -0.16 -5.85 0.67
N ALA A 27 -0.22 -7.18 0.76
CA ALA A 27 -1.42 -7.95 0.39
C ALA A 27 -2.27 -8.43 1.58
N TYR A 28 -1.73 -8.37 2.80
CA TYR A 28 -2.31 -9.00 3.99
C TYR A 28 -2.52 -8.05 5.17
N GLN A 29 -2.50 -6.74 4.92
CA GLN A 29 -2.71 -5.73 5.97
C GLN A 29 -4.02 -5.98 6.72
N GLY A 30 -3.91 -6.21 8.02
CA GLY A 30 -4.98 -6.60 8.93
C GLY A 30 -4.85 -8.04 9.45
N PHE A 31 -4.28 -8.97 8.67
CA PHE A 31 -4.24 -10.39 9.04
C PHE A 31 -3.00 -10.82 9.82
N ALA A 32 -1.93 -10.01 9.85
CA ALA A 32 -0.74 -10.39 10.59
C ALA A 32 -0.91 -10.14 12.09
N SER A 33 -1.62 -9.08 12.46
CA SER A 33 -1.82 -8.67 13.87
C SER A 33 -3.28 -8.44 14.28
N GLY A 34 -4.25 -8.58 13.36
CA GLY A 34 -5.62 -8.13 13.58
C GLY A 34 -5.79 -6.61 13.46
N SER A 35 -4.72 -5.86 13.14
CA SER A 35 -4.75 -4.41 13.00
C SER A 35 -4.11 -3.96 11.69
N PRO A 36 -4.89 -3.37 10.76
CA PRO A 36 -4.33 -2.79 9.55
C PRO A 36 -3.28 -1.72 9.82
N ASP A 37 -3.41 -0.98 10.93
CA ASP A 37 -2.47 0.07 11.30
C ASP A 37 -1.14 -0.49 11.82
N ALA A 38 -1.18 -1.55 12.64
CA ALA A 38 0.03 -2.21 13.10
C ALA A 38 0.76 -2.92 11.95
N ASP A 39 0.03 -3.58 11.05
CA ASP A 39 0.60 -4.27 9.89
C ASP A 39 1.27 -3.31 8.88
N ALA A 40 0.93 -2.01 8.91
CA ALA A 40 1.57 -0.99 8.09
C ALA A 40 2.79 -0.32 8.76
N TRP A 41 3.18 -0.74 9.96
CA TRP A 41 4.23 -0.09 10.75
C TRP A 41 5.56 0.01 9.99
N ALA A 42 6.02 -1.06 9.34
CA ALA A 42 7.29 -1.07 8.62
C ALA A 42 7.32 -0.04 7.49
N VAL A 43 6.23 0.08 6.72
CA VAL A 43 6.12 1.06 5.62
C VAL A 43 6.13 2.48 6.17
N ARG A 44 5.37 2.74 7.25
CA ARG A 44 5.34 4.05 7.91
C ARG A 44 6.71 4.42 8.48
N TYR A 45 7.40 3.47 9.11
CA TYR A 45 8.76 3.67 9.60
C TYR A 45 9.71 4.06 8.46
N PHE A 46 9.64 3.39 7.30
CA PHE A 46 10.47 3.76 6.15
C PHE A 46 10.16 5.18 5.63
N VAL A 47 8.90 5.60 5.65
CA VAL A 47 8.50 6.98 5.29
C VAL A 47 9.12 7.97 6.28
N GLU A 48 8.99 7.71 7.59
CA GLU A 48 9.56 8.55 8.66
C GLU A 48 11.09 8.66 8.57
N GLN A 49 11.73 7.58 8.09
CA GLN A 49 13.15 7.54 7.80
C GLN A 49 13.56 8.29 6.51
N GLY A 50 12.61 8.98 5.87
CA GLY A 50 12.83 9.78 4.67
C GLY A 50 13.15 8.94 3.44
N MET A 51 12.60 7.74 3.33
CA MET A 51 12.79 6.89 2.15
C MET A 51 11.79 7.21 1.04
N GLU A 52 12.29 7.22 -0.20
CA GLU A 52 11.44 7.18 -1.39
C GLU A 52 11.19 5.72 -1.78
N MET A 53 9.96 5.39 -2.17
CA MET A 53 9.56 4.00 -2.37
C MET A 53 8.29 3.85 -3.19
N LEU A 54 8.07 2.63 -3.67
CA LEU A 54 6.79 2.17 -4.20
C LEU A 54 6.13 1.19 -3.23
N ILE A 55 4.80 1.22 -3.16
CA ILE A 55 3.99 0.31 -2.36
C ILE A 55 2.86 -0.23 -3.23
N ALA A 56 2.84 -1.54 -3.46
CA ALA A 56 1.70 -2.22 -4.07
C ALA A 56 0.78 -2.74 -2.96
N GLN A 57 -0.46 -2.24 -2.92
CA GLN A 57 -1.46 -2.67 -1.94
C GLN A 57 -2.56 -3.48 -2.63
N SER A 58 -2.93 -4.61 -2.04
CA SER A 58 -4.07 -5.42 -2.49
C SER A 58 -5.22 -5.37 -1.50
N PHE A 59 -6.45 -5.26 -2.02
CA PHE A 59 -7.66 -5.42 -1.22
C PHE A 59 -8.32 -6.79 -1.40
N ALA A 60 -7.66 -7.74 -2.06
CA ALA A 60 -8.22 -9.06 -2.33
C ALA A 60 -8.54 -9.84 -1.04
N LYS A 61 -7.66 -9.75 -0.03
CA LYS A 61 -7.77 -10.54 1.20
C LYS A 61 -8.56 -9.79 2.25
N ASN A 62 -8.15 -8.57 2.58
CA ASN A 62 -8.69 -7.83 3.72
C ASN A 62 -10.10 -7.28 3.45
N PHE A 63 -10.54 -7.21 2.20
CA PHE A 63 -11.93 -6.96 1.83
C PHE A 63 -12.65 -8.20 1.25
N GLY A 64 -11.96 -9.34 1.10
CA GLY A 64 -12.52 -10.51 0.41
C GLY A 64 -12.83 -10.31 -1.08
N LEU A 65 -12.30 -9.24 -1.70
CA LEU A 65 -12.58 -8.85 -3.09
C LEU A 65 -11.64 -9.53 -4.09
N TYR A 66 -11.46 -10.84 -3.95
CA TYR A 66 -10.49 -11.63 -4.73
C TYR A 66 -10.64 -11.44 -6.23
N ASN A 67 -11.87 -11.49 -6.75
CA ASN A 67 -12.15 -11.45 -8.19
C ASN A 67 -12.48 -10.05 -8.73
N GLU A 68 -12.65 -9.05 -7.86
CA GLU A 68 -12.84 -7.65 -8.27
C GLU A 68 -11.53 -6.96 -8.70
N ARG A 69 -10.39 -7.59 -8.39
CA ARG A 69 -9.05 -7.15 -8.81
C ARG A 69 -8.75 -5.70 -8.40
N VAL A 70 -9.09 -5.35 -7.16
CA VAL A 70 -8.90 -4.01 -6.60
C VAL A 70 -7.63 -3.91 -5.76
N GLY A 71 -6.89 -2.83 -5.97
CA GLY A 71 -5.62 -2.50 -5.32
C GLY A 71 -5.18 -1.08 -5.67
N ASN A 72 -4.02 -0.67 -5.18
CA ASN A 72 -3.39 0.58 -5.59
C ASN A 72 -1.86 0.44 -5.64
N LEU A 73 -1.23 1.38 -6.34
CA LEU A 73 0.21 1.59 -6.34
C LEU A 73 0.48 2.99 -5.78
N CYS A 74 1.09 3.06 -4.61
CA CYS A 74 1.48 4.32 -3.98
C CYS A 74 2.95 4.62 -4.27
N LEU A 75 3.23 5.89 -4.56
CA LEU A 75 4.58 6.43 -4.70
C LEU A 75 4.83 7.41 -3.55
N VAL A 76 5.93 7.21 -2.84
CA VAL A 76 6.45 8.14 -1.83
C VAL A 76 7.69 8.81 -2.43
N VAL A 77 7.65 10.14 -2.54
CA VAL A 77 8.74 10.97 -3.05
C VAL A 77 9.00 12.14 -2.12
N LYS A 78 10.24 12.60 -2.08
CA LYS A 78 10.67 13.80 -1.35
C LYS A 78 10.32 15.07 -2.12
N ASP A 79 10.57 15.06 -3.43
CA ASP A 79 10.30 16.18 -4.31
C ASP A 79 8.96 15.99 -5.03
N PRO A 80 7.90 16.74 -4.69
CA PRO A 80 6.63 16.64 -5.38
C PRO A 80 6.69 17.10 -6.85
N SER A 81 7.75 17.80 -7.28
CA SER A 81 7.93 18.24 -8.67
C SER A 81 7.99 17.08 -9.67
N VAL A 82 8.34 15.85 -9.22
CA VAL A 82 8.40 14.66 -10.09
C VAL A 82 7.04 14.05 -10.38
N LEU A 83 6.00 14.39 -9.59
CA LEU A 83 4.68 13.75 -9.68
C LEU A 83 4.00 13.91 -11.06
N PRO A 84 4.05 15.06 -11.75
CA PRO A 84 3.51 15.17 -13.11
C PRO A 84 4.17 14.22 -14.10
N GLY A 85 5.50 14.10 -14.05
CA GLY A 85 6.27 13.18 -14.89
C GLY A 85 5.92 11.73 -14.62
N TYR A 86 5.88 11.34 -13.34
CA TYR A 86 5.45 10.01 -12.91
C TYR A 86 4.03 9.67 -13.40
N LYS A 87 3.06 10.57 -13.16
CA LYS A 87 1.66 10.36 -13.57
C LYS A 87 1.53 10.21 -15.09
N SER A 88 2.27 11.00 -15.86
CA SER A 88 2.29 10.92 -17.32
C SER A 88 2.76 9.54 -17.80
N GLN A 89 3.92 9.08 -17.30
CA GLN A 89 4.49 7.79 -17.70
C GLN A 89 3.63 6.61 -17.24
N MET A 90 3.13 6.64 -16.01
CA MET A 90 2.23 5.60 -15.51
C MET A 90 0.93 5.53 -16.31
N SER A 91 0.37 6.68 -16.72
CA SER A 91 -0.84 6.71 -17.55
C SER A 91 -0.61 6.06 -18.91
N LEU A 92 0.56 6.25 -19.53
CA LEU A 92 0.91 5.58 -20.79
C LEU A 92 0.98 4.06 -20.61
N ILE A 93 1.65 3.58 -19.55
CA ILE A 93 1.74 2.15 -19.23
C ILE A 93 0.35 1.56 -19.01
N ILE A 94 -0.48 2.19 -18.18
CA ILE A 94 -1.86 1.77 -17.91
C ILE A 94 -2.66 1.72 -19.21
N ARG A 95 -2.55 2.76 -20.04
CA ARG A 95 -3.29 2.87 -21.30
C ARG A 95 -2.94 1.75 -22.27
N ALA A 96 -1.66 1.39 -22.35
CA ALA A 96 -1.16 0.34 -23.22
C ALA A 96 -1.53 -1.08 -22.75
N ASN A 97 -1.73 -1.29 -21.44
CA ASN A 97 -2.01 -2.62 -20.90
C ASN A 97 -3.51 -2.91 -20.70
N TRP A 98 -4.26 -1.98 -20.09
CA TRP A 98 -5.68 -2.23 -19.75
C TRP A 98 -6.59 -1.00 -19.84
N SER A 99 -6.10 0.12 -20.38
CA SER A 99 -6.84 1.39 -20.54
C SER A 99 -7.19 2.09 -19.23
N ASN A 100 -8.06 1.51 -18.40
CA ASN A 100 -8.50 2.06 -17.11
C ASN A 100 -8.91 0.92 -16.15
N PRO A 101 -8.71 1.08 -14.83
CA PRO A 101 -8.96 0.01 -13.86
C PRO A 101 -10.45 -0.26 -13.63
N PRO A 102 -10.83 -1.48 -13.17
CA PRO A 102 -12.20 -1.82 -12.83
C PRO A 102 -12.74 -0.95 -11.68
N ALA A 103 -13.95 -0.42 -11.85
CA ALA A 103 -14.50 0.58 -10.92
C ALA A 103 -15.24 -0.02 -9.71
N HIS A 104 -15.81 -1.23 -9.82
CA HIS A 104 -16.72 -1.77 -8.81
C HIS A 104 -16.04 -1.97 -7.45
N GLY A 105 -15.00 -2.82 -7.40
CA GLY A 105 -14.23 -3.04 -6.16
C GLY A 105 -13.69 -1.75 -5.54
N ALA A 106 -13.22 -0.79 -6.37
CA ALA A 106 -12.73 0.50 -5.89
C ALA A 106 -13.83 1.32 -5.18
N ARG A 107 -15.07 1.31 -5.72
CA ARG A 107 -16.22 1.98 -5.07
C ARG A 107 -16.63 1.31 -3.77
N VAL A 108 -16.58 -0.02 -3.70
CA VAL A 108 -16.86 -0.77 -2.46
C VAL A 108 -15.84 -0.41 -1.38
N VAL A 109 -14.55 -0.51 -1.68
CA VAL A 109 -13.46 -0.14 -0.75
C VAL A 109 -13.61 1.30 -0.30
N HIS A 110 -13.81 2.24 -1.24
CA HIS A 110 -14.03 3.64 -0.92
C HIS A 110 -15.21 3.82 0.04
N LYS A 111 -16.37 3.22 -0.26
CA LYS A 111 -17.59 3.37 0.54
C LYS A 111 -17.41 2.86 1.97
N VAL A 112 -16.78 1.70 2.13
CA VAL A 112 -16.50 1.11 3.45
C VAL A 112 -15.51 1.98 4.24
N LEU A 113 -14.38 2.38 3.63
CA LEU A 113 -13.34 3.13 4.34
C LEU A 113 -13.74 4.56 4.70
N THR A 114 -14.71 5.15 3.98
CA THR A 114 -15.18 6.53 4.20
C THR A 114 -16.49 6.64 4.97
N THR A 115 -17.16 5.52 5.24
CA THR A 115 -18.39 5.49 6.06
C THR A 115 -18.04 4.95 7.45
N PRO A 116 -18.06 5.77 8.53
CA PRO A 116 -17.56 5.38 9.85
C PRO A 116 -18.14 4.06 10.38
N GLU A 117 -19.44 3.83 10.20
CA GLU A 117 -20.13 2.62 10.67
C GLU A 117 -19.65 1.38 9.91
N MET A 118 -19.47 1.50 8.59
CA MET A 118 -18.94 0.41 7.75
C MET A 118 -17.47 0.15 8.02
N ARG A 119 -16.68 1.21 8.25
CA ARG A 119 -15.28 1.09 8.64
C ARG A 119 -15.14 0.31 9.95
N LYS A 120 -15.94 0.66 10.96
CA LYS A 120 -15.97 -0.05 12.23
C LYS A 120 -16.35 -1.53 12.07
N GLN A 121 -17.32 -1.84 11.21
CA GLN A 121 -17.69 -3.23 10.90
C GLN A 121 -16.54 -3.98 10.22
N TRP A 122 -15.86 -3.35 9.26
CA TRP A 122 -14.71 -3.92 8.56
C TRP A 122 -13.53 -4.16 9.50
N ASP A 123 -13.17 -3.18 10.34
CA ASP A 123 -12.10 -3.33 11.35
C ASP A 123 -12.39 -4.50 12.30
N GLY A 124 -13.66 -4.71 12.69
CA GLY A 124 -14.06 -5.85 13.53
C GLY A 124 -14.16 -7.21 12.81
N ALA A 125 -14.24 -7.19 11.47
CA ALA A 125 -14.27 -8.41 10.64
C ALA A 125 -12.86 -8.88 10.24
N ILE A 126 -11.87 -7.99 10.33
CA ILE A 126 -10.46 -8.33 10.19
C ILE A 126 -9.99 -9.01 11.48
N GLN A 127 -9.46 -10.22 11.34
CA GLN A 127 -8.91 -11.03 12.43
C GLN A 127 -7.51 -11.49 12.06
#